data_AF-A0A103XHU1-F1
#
_entry.id   AF-A0A103XHU1-F1
#
_cell.length_a   1.000
_cell.length_b   1.000
_cell.length_c   1.000
_cell.angle_alpha   90.00
_cell.angle_beta   90.00
_cell.angle_gamma   90.00
#
_symmetry.space_group_name_H-M   'P 1'
#
loop_
_entity.id
_entity.type
_entity.pdbx_description
1 polymer ?
#
loop_
_entity_poly.entity_id
_entity_poly.type
_entity_poly.pdbx_seq_one_letter_code
_entity_poly.pdbx_strand_id
1 'polypeptide(L)'
;MDYSNKPIELMALDYLGLGFDVASDFRLKFAKRCPDGGRLVELNESRKRDIVLPGGGATISGVSEDIRCDKGDRIRFKSDVLEFNKMSELLNQKSSIQGKVPSGYFNALFDLSGAWLNDVAEAKYLAFDGYFISLYYLHLTATPPVLQERVKKSVPTYWNPLLLARFIQTYGTHIIVGMAVGGQDLICVKQKASSTISSAELRGYLDDLGDSLFSDGRSPSLIERKTRDGKQKGLTVIECKRGGDVFSDSHSKWLQTVGSNPEAMLFKQACSRRLAMFLRVSSSETMGTFILRATSEASKKKDYVPSASVLSDDKPVTGLRLFLEGKKCNRLAMHVQHLSSLPDTMTETPPNSTISRRPPRWRGTDEYDSSAQFLEPIRWNRYSNVCSSVVEHDPNWLHGEPPGGVFIATGAQLLSKGKWPKTILHLRLLFTYIPNCTIHKAEWGGAPAVAHKSSLFTNLSSTFTFTQRSVANEGKQLPTTLNSGVFPDSPPVPVRYMKLHKFVDTDEVVRGPHDSPGHWLVMGGRLVTDGGKIGLHVKFALLDFA
;
A
#
# COMPACT_ATOMS: atom_id res chain seq x y z
N MET A 1 15.42 -4.53 -33.49
CA MET A 1 15.62 -5.97 -33.72
C MET A 1 14.24 -6.58 -33.86
N ASP A 2 14.00 -7.26 -34.97
CA ASP A 2 12.73 -7.92 -35.26
C ASP A 2 12.65 -9.21 -34.43
N TYR A 3 11.82 -9.20 -33.38
CA TYR A 3 11.69 -10.31 -32.41
C TYR A 3 10.72 -11.40 -32.90
N SER A 4 10.17 -11.27 -34.11
CA SER A 4 9.12 -12.13 -34.66
C SER A 4 9.51 -13.59 -34.89
N ASN A 5 10.82 -13.93 -34.85
CA ASN A 5 11.30 -15.30 -35.11
C ASN A 5 12.06 -15.96 -33.94
N LYS A 6 12.13 -15.35 -32.75
CA LYS A 6 12.77 -16.01 -31.59
C LYS A 6 11.78 -16.97 -30.91
N PRO A 7 12.21 -18.21 -30.57
CA PRO A 7 11.42 -19.10 -29.72
C PRO A 7 11.09 -18.46 -28.36
N ILE A 8 9.89 -18.73 -27.85
CA ILE A 8 9.38 -18.13 -26.60
C ILE A 8 10.25 -18.46 -25.40
N GLU A 9 10.90 -19.62 -25.37
CA GLU A 9 11.81 -20.00 -24.29
C GLU A 9 13.05 -19.09 -24.20
N LEU A 10 13.62 -18.71 -25.35
CA LEU A 10 14.74 -17.78 -25.42
C LEU A 10 14.28 -16.35 -25.10
N MET A 11 13.10 -15.97 -25.57
CA MET A 11 12.49 -14.69 -25.21
C MET A 11 12.23 -14.61 -23.71
N ALA A 12 11.57 -15.60 -23.11
CA ALA A 12 11.27 -15.61 -21.69
C ALA A 12 12.55 -15.48 -20.84
N LEU A 13 13.62 -16.19 -21.22
CA LEU A 13 14.93 -16.01 -20.62
C LEU A 13 15.44 -14.58 -20.78
N ASP A 14 15.47 -14.02 -21.99
CA ASP A 14 15.95 -12.66 -22.32
C ASP A 14 15.21 -11.54 -21.56
N TYR A 15 14.01 -11.83 -21.04
CA TYR A 15 13.14 -10.84 -20.37
C TYR A 15 13.21 -10.86 -18.84
N LEU A 16 13.81 -11.88 -18.22
CA LEU A 16 14.10 -11.85 -16.77
C LEU A 16 15.02 -10.67 -16.38
N GLY A 17 14.84 -10.06 -15.22
CA GLY A 17 15.63 -8.91 -14.81
C GLY A 17 15.45 -7.65 -15.67
N LEU A 18 14.47 -7.60 -16.58
CA LEU A 18 14.04 -6.37 -17.24
C LEU A 18 13.10 -5.56 -16.36
N GLY A 19 13.02 -4.27 -16.65
CA GLY A 19 12.06 -3.36 -16.08
C GLY A 19 10.64 -3.63 -16.56
N PHE A 20 9.65 -3.24 -15.78
CA PHE A 20 8.24 -3.42 -16.12
C PHE A 20 7.35 -2.39 -15.41
N ASP A 21 6.33 -1.91 -16.11
CA ASP A 21 5.27 -1.11 -15.50
C ASP A 21 4.14 -2.03 -15.05
N VAL A 22 3.94 -2.20 -13.74
CA VAL A 22 2.85 -3.03 -13.20
C VAL A 22 1.47 -2.62 -13.69
N ALA A 23 1.27 -1.36 -14.08
CA ALA A 23 0.01 -0.87 -14.65
C ALA A 23 -0.21 -1.32 -16.12
N SER A 24 0.81 -1.84 -16.81
CA SER A 24 0.68 -2.45 -18.13
C SER A 24 0.21 -3.89 -18.04
N ASP A 25 -0.51 -4.37 -19.07
CA ASP A 25 -0.86 -5.79 -19.19
C ASP A 25 0.42 -6.64 -19.21
N PHE A 26 0.43 -7.78 -18.53
CA PHE A 26 1.61 -8.62 -18.33
C PHE A 26 1.97 -9.38 -19.59
N ARG A 27 2.46 -8.65 -20.59
CA ARG A 27 2.97 -9.17 -21.87
C ARG A 27 4.40 -8.71 -22.05
N LEU A 28 5.21 -9.57 -22.67
CA LEU A 28 6.64 -9.29 -22.87
C LEU A 28 6.87 -7.98 -23.61
N LYS A 29 6.01 -7.60 -24.57
CA LYS A 29 6.14 -6.33 -25.33
C LYS A 29 6.19 -5.05 -24.47
N PHE A 30 5.73 -5.10 -23.22
CA PHE A 30 5.76 -3.95 -22.30
C PHE A 30 6.99 -3.92 -21.39
N ALA A 31 7.88 -4.93 -21.47
CA ALA A 31 9.10 -4.94 -20.69
C ALA A 31 10.12 -3.91 -21.20
N LYS A 32 10.88 -3.34 -20.26
CA LYS A 32 11.80 -2.24 -20.47
C LYS A 32 13.24 -2.70 -20.29
N ARG A 33 14.05 -2.51 -21.33
CA ARG A 33 15.50 -2.74 -21.30
C ARG A 33 16.21 -1.47 -20.84
N CYS A 34 17.48 -1.60 -20.44
CA CYS A 34 18.33 -0.41 -20.31
C CYS A 34 18.45 0.32 -21.67
N PRO A 35 18.67 1.65 -21.69
CA PRO A 35 18.81 2.42 -22.93
C PRO A 35 19.90 1.92 -23.88
N ASP A 36 20.97 1.36 -23.33
CA ASP A 36 22.09 0.75 -24.06
C ASP A 36 21.87 -0.73 -24.39
N GLY A 37 20.69 -1.26 -24.07
CA GLY A 37 20.34 -2.66 -24.20
C GLY A 37 20.65 -3.50 -22.95
N GLY A 38 20.09 -4.71 -22.93
CA GLY A 38 20.27 -5.66 -21.83
C GLY A 38 19.32 -5.47 -20.64
N ARG A 39 19.68 -6.11 -19.52
CA ARG A 39 18.87 -6.22 -18.29
C ARG A 39 19.18 -5.10 -17.31
N LEU A 40 18.28 -4.90 -16.34
CA LEU A 40 18.52 -3.99 -15.21
C LEU A 40 19.30 -4.69 -14.08
N VAL A 41 19.25 -6.02 -14.07
CA VAL A 41 19.85 -6.90 -13.07
C VAL A 41 21.18 -7.46 -13.58
N GLU A 42 22.15 -7.59 -12.67
CA GLU A 42 23.41 -8.30 -12.89
C GLU A 42 23.18 -9.81 -12.77
N LEU A 43 23.59 -10.54 -13.81
CA LEU A 43 23.66 -12.01 -13.80
C LEU A 43 25.12 -12.42 -13.95
N ASN A 44 25.48 -13.56 -13.37
CA ASN A 44 26.79 -14.14 -13.55
C ASN A 44 26.92 -14.75 -14.95
N GLU A 45 27.54 -14.02 -15.86
CA GLU A 45 27.78 -14.47 -17.23
C GLU A 45 29.00 -15.40 -17.37
N SER A 46 29.85 -15.50 -16.33
CA SER A 46 31.01 -16.40 -16.34
C SER A 46 30.64 -17.85 -16.05
N ARG A 47 29.54 -18.06 -15.32
CA ARG A 47 29.03 -19.38 -14.94
C ARG A 47 27.75 -19.69 -15.67
N LYS A 48 27.88 -20.50 -16.72
CA LYS A 48 26.79 -20.89 -17.61
C LYS A 48 26.59 -22.39 -17.59
N ARG A 49 25.34 -22.80 -17.72
CA ARG A 49 24.93 -24.20 -17.85
C ARG A 49 23.82 -24.33 -18.88
N ASP A 50 23.66 -25.53 -19.38
CA ASP A 50 22.51 -25.86 -20.20
C ASP A 50 21.33 -26.21 -19.28
N ILE A 51 20.13 -25.78 -19.66
CA ILE A 51 18.90 -26.06 -18.94
C ILE A 51 17.96 -26.83 -19.87
N VAL A 52 17.52 -28.00 -19.41
CA VAL A 52 16.50 -28.79 -20.11
C VAL A 52 15.13 -28.34 -19.63
N LEU A 53 14.27 -27.91 -20.56
CA LEU A 53 12.91 -27.51 -20.21
C LEU A 53 12.09 -28.74 -19.74
N PRO A 54 11.36 -28.63 -18.62
CA PRO A 54 10.50 -29.69 -18.12
C PRO A 54 9.48 -30.19 -19.16
N GLY A 55 9.15 -31.48 -19.10
CA GLY A 55 8.12 -32.09 -19.97
C GLY A 55 8.61 -32.57 -21.33
N GLY A 56 9.91 -32.85 -21.48
CA GLY A 56 10.51 -33.27 -22.75
C GLY A 56 10.78 -32.10 -23.70
N GLY A 57 10.89 -30.88 -23.16
CA GLY A 57 11.10 -29.66 -23.93
C GLY A 57 12.53 -29.48 -24.40
N ALA A 58 12.75 -28.37 -25.13
CA ALA A 58 14.05 -28.01 -25.69
C ALA A 58 15.13 -27.85 -24.60
N THR A 59 16.38 -28.10 -24.97
CA THR A 59 17.54 -27.73 -24.16
C THR A 59 18.01 -26.35 -24.57
N ILE A 60 18.10 -25.45 -23.60
CA ILE A 60 18.61 -24.10 -23.82
C ILE A 60 20.04 -24.05 -23.33
N SER A 61 20.96 -23.72 -24.23
CA SER A 61 22.39 -23.68 -23.90
C SER A 61 22.85 -22.34 -23.34
N GLY A 62 23.90 -22.37 -22.53
CA GLY A 62 24.60 -21.16 -22.11
C GLY A 62 23.81 -20.24 -21.17
N VAL A 63 22.88 -20.79 -20.38
CA VAL A 63 22.07 -20.02 -19.42
C VAL A 63 22.88 -19.74 -18.15
N SER A 64 22.85 -18.50 -17.67
CA SER A 64 23.47 -18.13 -16.38
C SER A 64 22.94 -19.01 -15.25
N GLU A 65 23.82 -19.43 -14.34
CA GLU A 65 23.43 -20.21 -13.16
C GLU A 65 22.41 -19.50 -12.25
N ASP A 66 22.33 -18.16 -12.35
CA ASP A 66 21.40 -17.30 -11.61
C ASP A 66 19.95 -17.39 -12.11
N ILE A 67 19.71 -18.12 -13.19
CA ILE A 67 18.37 -18.42 -13.69
C ILE A 67 18.05 -19.89 -13.42
N ARG A 68 16.91 -20.13 -12.79
CA ARG A 68 16.34 -21.47 -12.60
C ARG A 68 15.12 -21.67 -13.46
N CYS A 69 14.93 -22.92 -13.85
CA CYS A 69 13.75 -23.41 -14.53
C CYS A 69 13.12 -24.50 -13.68
N ASP A 70 11.92 -24.26 -13.19
CA ASP A 70 11.14 -25.22 -12.42
C ASP A 70 10.05 -25.81 -13.30
N LYS A 71 9.61 -27.02 -12.94
CA LYS A 71 8.48 -27.69 -13.58
C LYS A 71 7.21 -26.86 -13.42
N GLY A 72 6.46 -26.71 -14.51
CA GLY A 72 5.15 -26.08 -14.50
C GLY A 72 4.07 -26.94 -13.84
N ASP A 73 2.89 -26.36 -13.66
CA ASP A 73 1.70 -27.00 -13.16
C ASP A 73 0.49 -26.78 -14.07
N ARG A 74 -0.59 -27.52 -13.82
CA ARG A 74 -1.84 -27.42 -14.56
C ARG A 74 -2.97 -27.33 -13.54
N ILE A 75 -3.56 -26.16 -13.43
CA ILE A 75 -4.51 -25.86 -12.34
C ILE A 75 -5.76 -25.19 -12.92
N ARG A 76 -6.93 -25.77 -12.62
CA ARG A 76 -8.20 -25.02 -12.68
C ARG A 76 -8.36 -24.27 -11.38
N PHE A 77 -8.58 -22.97 -11.46
CA PHE A 77 -8.78 -22.12 -10.30
C PHE A 77 -10.03 -21.26 -10.50
N LYS A 78 -10.90 -21.32 -9.51
CA LYS A 78 -12.13 -20.54 -9.43
C LYS A 78 -12.03 -19.58 -8.26
N SER A 79 -12.27 -18.29 -8.52
CA SER A 79 -12.28 -17.28 -7.47
C SER A 79 -13.61 -17.27 -6.72
N ASP A 80 -13.59 -16.71 -5.52
CA ASP A 80 -14.81 -16.22 -4.89
C ASP A 80 -15.38 -15.01 -5.67
N VAL A 81 -16.62 -14.64 -5.33
CA VAL A 81 -17.25 -13.39 -5.78
C VAL A 81 -16.76 -12.28 -4.88
N LEU A 82 -15.86 -11.44 -5.38
CA LEU A 82 -15.14 -10.45 -4.59
C LEU A 82 -15.41 -9.02 -5.07
N GLU A 83 -15.36 -8.07 -4.14
CA GLU A 83 -15.32 -6.65 -4.48
C GLU A 83 -14.01 -6.30 -5.21
N PHE A 84 -14.02 -5.20 -5.96
CA PHE A 84 -12.90 -4.75 -6.80
C PHE A 84 -11.53 -4.81 -6.11
N ASN A 85 -11.41 -4.19 -4.93
CA ASN A 85 -10.14 -4.09 -4.21
C ASN A 85 -9.63 -5.47 -3.76
N LYS A 86 -10.54 -6.39 -3.42
CA LYS A 86 -10.20 -7.75 -2.98
C LYS A 86 -9.80 -8.64 -4.14
N MET A 87 -10.46 -8.50 -5.29
CA MET A 87 -10.03 -9.19 -6.51
C MET A 87 -8.67 -8.69 -7.02
N SER A 88 -8.45 -7.37 -6.98
CA SER A 88 -7.16 -6.75 -7.31
C SER A 88 -6.05 -7.29 -6.41
N GLU A 89 -6.28 -7.32 -5.09
CA GLU A 89 -5.34 -7.87 -4.11
C GLU A 89 -5.03 -9.36 -4.38
N LEU A 90 -6.05 -10.18 -4.67
CA LEU A 90 -5.90 -11.60 -4.99
C LEU A 90 -4.97 -11.83 -6.20
N LEU A 91 -5.17 -11.07 -7.28
CA LEU A 91 -4.40 -11.23 -8.51
C LEU A 91 -2.98 -10.62 -8.40
N ASN A 92 -2.83 -9.53 -7.65
CA ASN A 92 -1.53 -8.95 -7.35
C ASN A 92 -0.65 -9.91 -6.55
N GLN A 93 -1.23 -10.61 -5.57
CA GLN A 93 -0.51 -11.61 -4.76
C GLN A 93 0.07 -12.74 -5.62
N LYS A 94 -0.65 -13.20 -6.65
CA LYS A 94 -0.12 -14.19 -7.62
C LYS A 94 1.17 -13.72 -8.31
N SER A 95 1.34 -12.41 -8.40
CA SER A 95 2.46 -11.75 -9.09
C SER A 95 3.54 -11.27 -8.11
N SER A 96 3.46 -11.66 -6.83
CA SER A 96 4.34 -11.20 -5.75
C SER A 96 4.28 -9.68 -5.48
N ILE A 97 3.15 -9.06 -5.84
CA ILE A 97 2.87 -7.64 -5.63
C ILE A 97 1.97 -7.51 -4.40
N GLN A 98 2.30 -6.58 -3.51
CA GLN A 98 1.49 -6.29 -2.32
C GLN A 98 0.52 -5.15 -2.56
N GLY A 99 -0.64 -5.19 -1.90
CA GLY A 99 -1.62 -4.11 -1.90
C GLY A 99 -2.74 -4.27 -2.93
N LYS A 100 -3.65 -3.30 -2.90
CA LYS A 100 -4.92 -3.29 -3.63
C LYS A 100 -4.91 -2.49 -4.94
N VAL A 101 -3.78 -1.86 -5.29
CA VAL A 101 -3.67 -1.04 -6.50
C VAL A 101 -3.78 -1.95 -7.73
N PRO A 102 -4.73 -1.74 -8.65
CA PRO A 102 -4.95 -2.64 -9.77
C PRO A 102 -3.75 -2.68 -10.70
N SER A 103 -3.30 -3.90 -11.01
CA SER A 103 -2.30 -4.15 -12.04
C SER A 103 -2.93 -4.13 -13.44
N GLY A 104 -2.11 -3.91 -14.47
CA GLY A 104 -2.59 -3.96 -15.85
C GLY A 104 -3.05 -5.35 -16.27
N TYR A 105 -2.53 -6.42 -15.66
CA TYR A 105 -3.05 -7.77 -15.85
C TYR A 105 -4.48 -7.91 -15.30
N PHE A 106 -4.74 -7.39 -14.10
CA PHE A 106 -6.10 -7.34 -13.56
C PHE A 106 -7.04 -6.52 -14.45
N ASN A 107 -6.58 -5.36 -14.94
CA ASN A 107 -7.37 -4.54 -15.85
C ASN A 107 -7.70 -5.27 -17.16
N ALA A 108 -6.72 -5.97 -17.74
CA ALA A 108 -6.91 -6.76 -18.95
C ALA A 108 -7.89 -7.93 -18.76
N LEU A 109 -7.83 -8.62 -17.61
CA LEU A 109 -8.73 -9.75 -17.31
C LEU A 109 -10.21 -9.36 -17.19
N PHE A 110 -10.51 -8.15 -16.72
CA PHE A 110 -11.88 -7.69 -16.46
C PHE A 110 -12.33 -6.56 -17.40
N ASP A 111 -11.56 -6.30 -18.46
CA ASP A 111 -11.82 -5.25 -19.45
C ASP A 111 -12.10 -3.91 -18.75
N LEU A 112 -11.15 -3.47 -17.93
CA LEU A 112 -11.20 -2.24 -17.15
C LEU A 112 -10.39 -1.14 -17.84
N SER A 113 -10.79 0.11 -17.63
CA SER A 113 -10.16 1.26 -18.30
C SER A 113 -8.75 1.56 -17.78
N GLY A 114 -8.47 1.18 -16.53
CA GLY A 114 -7.26 1.58 -15.81
C GLY A 114 -7.41 2.91 -15.05
N ALA A 115 -8.49 3.64 -15.28
CA ALA A 115 -8.92 4.76 -14.44
C ALA A 115 -9.64 4.20 -13.20
N TRP A 116 -8.86 3.57 -12.32
CA TRP A 116 -9.38 2.66 -11.31
C TRP A 116 -10.44 3.24 -10.37
N LEU A 117 -10.43 4.56 -10.10
CA LEU A 117 -11.48 5.21 -9.30
C LEU A 117 -12.86 5.10 -9.96
N ASN A 118 -12.91 5.23 -11.28
CA ASN A 118 -14.14 5.05 -12.05
C ASN A 118 -14.50 3.57 -12.13
N ASP A 119 -13.51 2.72 -12.43
CA ASP A 119 -13.72 1.27 -12.55
C ASP A 119 -14.27 0.65 -11.25
N VAL A 120 -13.78 1.10 -10.08
CA VAL A 120 -14.28 0.71 -8.75
C VAL A 120 -15.74 1.13 -8.55
N ALA A 121 -16.11 2.33 -8.99
CA ALA A 121 -17.47 2.85 -8.83
C ALA A 121 -18.47 2.11 -9.73
N GLU A 122 -18.02 1.60 -10.88
CA GLU A 122 -18.87 0.90 -11.83
C GLU A 122 -19.02 -0.60 -11.53
N ALA A 123 -18.03 -1.23 -10.89
CA ALA A 123 -18.02 -2.66 -10.61
C ALA A 123 -18.39 -2.99 -9.15
N LYS A 124 -19.48 -3.74 -8.97
CA LYS A 124 -19.91 -4.24 -7.65
C LYS A 124 -19.06 -5.44 -7.23
N TYR A 125 -19.08 -6.47 -8.05
CA TYR A 125 -18.38 -7.72 -7.81
C TYR A 125 -17.71 -8.22 -9.08
N LEU A 126 -16.58 -8.89 -8.88
CA LEU A 126 -15.76 -9.52 -9.90
C LEU A 126 -15.55 -10.98 -9.51
N ALA A 127 -15.57 -11.88 -10.48
CA ALA A 127 -15.31 -13.30 -10.28
C ALA A 127 -14.75 -13.93 -11.56
N PHE A 128 -13.96 -15.00 -11.44
CA PHE A 128 -13.46 -15.75 -12.59
C PHE A 128 -13.31 -17.25 -12.30
N ASP A 129 -13.41 -18.06 -13.34
CA ASP A 129 -13.05 -19.48 -13.36
C ASP A 129 -12.13 -19.71 -14.56
N GLY A 130 -11.03 -20.43 -14.38
CA GLY A 130 -10.07 -20.58 -15.46
C GLY A 130 -9.01 -21.64 -15.23
N TYR A 131 -8.47 -22.11 -16.34
CA TYR A 131 -7.28 -22.96 -16.37
C TYR A 131 -6.03 -22.13 -16.54
N PHE A 132 -5.02 -22.43 -15.72
CA PHE A 132 -3.67 -21.94 -15.81
C PHE A 132 -2.76 -23.14 -16.06
N ILE A 133 -2.19 -23.20 -17.26
CA ILE A 133 -1.37 -24.31 -17.75
C ILE A 133 0.05 -23.78 -17.87
N SER A 134 0.85 -23.90 -16.81
CA SER A 134 2.28 -23.63 -16.88
C SER A 134 3.00 -24.87 -17.40
N LEU A 135 3.78 -24.71 -18.46
CA LEU A 135 4.70 -25.75 -18.91
C LEU A 135 5.96 -25.74 -18.04
N TYR A 136 6.45 -24.55 -17.74
CA TYR A 136 7.60 -24.31 -16.88
C TYR A 136 7.58 -22.91 -16.28
N TYR A 137 8.35 -22.73 -15.21
CA TYR A 137 8.58 -21.44 -14.56
C TYR A 137 10.05 -21.06 -14.69
N LEU A 138 10.31 -19.86 -15.19
CA LEU A 138 11.66 -19.28 -15.21
C LEU A 138 11.75 -18.21 -14.11
N HIS A 139 12.81 -18.23 -13.31
CA HIS A 139 12.99 -17.20 -12.29
C HIS A 139 14.46 -16.97 -11.94
N LEU A 140 14.73 -15.78 -11.39
CA LEU A 140 16.02 -15.43 -10.82
C LEU A 140 16.20 -16.11 -9.45
N THR A 141 17.42 -16.54 -9.15
CA THR A 141 17.79 -17.12 -7.84
C THR A 141 18.02 -16.05 -6.78
N ALA A 142 18.57 -14.90 -7.18
CA ALA A 142 18.88 -13.79 -6.27
C ALA A 142 17.60 -13.11 -5.78
N THR A 143 17.40 -13.10 -4.46
CA THR A 143 16.29 -12.41 -3.81
C THR A 143 16.81 -11.60 -2.61
N PRO A 144 16.91 -10.26 -2.71
CA PRO A 144 16.55 -9.42 -3.86
C PRO A 144 17.55 -9.54 -5.03
N PRO A 145 17.14 -9.22 -6.28
CA PRO A 145 18.05 -9.17 -7.41
C PRO A 145 19.07 -8.02 -7.27
N VAL A 146 20.29 -8.23 -7.75
CA VAL A 146 21.36 -7.22 -7.74
C VAL A 146 21.24 -6.34 -8.98
N LEU A 147 21.05 -5.04 -8.79
CA LEU A 147 20.98 -4.09 -9.91
C LEU A 147 22.35 -3.79 -10.48
N GLN A 148 22.39 -3.52 -11.78
CA GLN A 148 23.56 -2.96 -12.44
C GLN A 148 23.93 -1.58 -11.89
N GLU A 149 25.23 -1.32 -11.81
CA GLU A 149 25.76 -0.06 -11.25
C GLU A 149 25.25 1.20 -11.98
N ARG A 150 25.00 1.11 -13.29
CA ARG A 150 24.40 2.20 -14.06
C ARG A 150 22.95 2.51 -13.66
N VAL A 151 22.13 1.47 -13.45
CA VAL A 151 20.72 1.61 -13.04
C VAL A 151 20.67 2.18 -11.63
N LYS A 152 21.54 1.66 -10.75
CA LYS A 152 21.79 2.16 -9.39
C LYS A 152 22.12 3.66 -9.35
N LYS A 153 22.94 4.15 -10.28
CA LYS A 153 23.32 5.58 -10.41
C LYS A 153 22.23 6.44 -11.05
N SER A 154 21.35 5.84 -11.84
CA SER A 154 20.23 6.56 -12.47
C SER A 154 19.07 6.82 -11.53
N VAL A 155 19.01 6.11 -10.39
CA VAL A 155 17.99 6.39 -9.39
C VAL A 155 18.19 7.82 -8.90
N PRO A 156 17.18 8.71 -9.00
CA PRO A 156 17.29 10.09 -8.52
C PRO A 156 17.77 10.08 -7.07
N THR A 157 18.67 10.96 -6.68
CA THR A 157 19.21 10.97 -5.30
C THR A 157 18.28 11.64 -4.30
N TYR A 158 17.19 12.26 -4.78
CA TYR A 158 16.20 12.99 -4.00
C TYR A 158 14.81 12.88 -4.64
N TRP A 159 13.76 13.25 -3.89
CA TRP A 159 12.39 13.26 -4.43
C TRP A 159 12.21 14.41 -5.42
N ASN A 160 12.12 14.05 -6.69
CA ASN A 160 11.76 14.96 -7.77
C ASN A 160 10.76 14.24 -8.69
N PRO A 161 9.50 14.69 -8.78
CA PRO A 161 8.47 14.01 -9.56
C PRO A 161 8.85 13.80 -11.03
N LEU A 162 9.50 14.79 -11.65
CA LEU A 162 9.91 14.72 -13.05
C LEU A 162 11.05 13.70 -13.26
N LEU A 163 12.07 13.72 -12.40
CA LEU A 163 13.18 12.75 -12.48
C LEU A 163 12.70 11.33 -12.19
N LEU A 164 11.78 11.17 -11.24
CA LEU A 164 11.18 9.88 -10.94
C LEU A 164 10.30 9.39 -12.10
N ALA A 165 9.47 10.25 -12.68
CA ALA A 165 8.66 9.91 -13.85
C ALA A 165 9.56 9.47 -15.02
N ARG A 166 10.67 10.17 -15.28
CA ARG A 166 11.67 9.77 -16.28
C ARG A 166 12.33 8.45 -15.94
N PHE A 167 12.67 8.21 -14.68
CA PHE A 167 13.21 6.93 -14.23
C PHE A 167 12.21 5.80 -14.50
N ILE A 168 10.96 5.95 -14.06
CA ILE A 168 9.91 4.94 -14.26
C ILE A 168 9.64 4.73 -15.75
N GLN A 169 9.60 5.81 -16.53
CA GLN A 169 9.44 5.71 -17.98
C GLN A 169 10.56 4.87 -18.60
N THR A 170 11.80 5.03 -18.14
CA THR A 170 12.98 4.33 -18.66
C THR A 170 13.09 2.89 -18.17
N TYR A 171 12.96 2.67 -16.86
CA TYR A 171 13.31 1.40 -16.20
C TYR A 171 12.10 0.66 -15.61
N GLY A 172 10.92 1.25 -15.64
CA GLY A 172 9.71 0.67 -15.08
C GLY A 172 9.56 0.89 -13.58
N THR A 173 8.40 0.51 -13.05
CA THR A 173 8.11 0.54 -11.62
C THR A 173 8.66 -0.71 -10.89
N HIS A 174 8.77 -1.82 -11.61
CA HIS A 174 9.16 -3.12 -11.07
C HIS A 174 10.13 -3.85 -12.00
N ILE A 175 10.69 -4.95 -11.52
CA ILE A 175 11.57 -5.83 -12.27
C ILE A 175 10.92 -7.20 -12.39
N ILE A 176 10.96 -7.78 -13.58
CA ILE A 176 10.50 -9.15 -13.83
C ILE A 176 11.50 -10.11 -13.19
N VAL A 177 11.17 -10.73 -12.07
CA VAL A 177 12.06 -11.69 -11.37
C VAL A 177 11.69 -13.14 -11.62
N GLY A 178 10.51 -13.37 -12.17
CA GLY A 178 10.10 -14.68 -12.64
C GLY A 178 8.92 -14.59 -13.58
N MET A 179 8.66 -15.66 -14.32
CA MET A 179 7.49 -15.79 -15.17
C MET A 179 7.08 -17.24 -15.36
N ALA A 180 5.79 -17.45 -15.54
CA ALA A 180 5.19 -18.70 -15.98
C ALA A 180 5.04 -18.68 -17.50
N VAL A 181 5.52 -19.70 -18.19
CA VAL A 181 5.35 -19.86 -19.64
C VAL A 181 4.41 -21.03 -19.90
N GLY A 182 3.42 -20.83 -20.77
CA GLY A 182 2.39 -21.81 -21.07
C GLY A 182 1.14 -21.15 -21.65
N GLY A 183 -0.02 -21.42 -21.06
CA GLY A 183 -1.27 -20.82 -21.51
C GLY A 183 -2.29 -20.68 -20.38
N GLN A 184 -3.21 -19.75 -20.53
CA GLN A 184 -4.36 -19.58 -19.66
C GLN A 184 -5.65 -19.42 -20.48
N ASP A 185 -6.74 -19.93 -19.93
CA ASP A 185 -8.09 -19.88 -20.49
C ASP A 185 -9.07 -19.60 -19.36
N LEU A 186 -9.58 -18.37 -19.30
CA LEU A 186 -10.43 -17.88 -18.22
C LEU A 186 -11.77 -17.37 -18.75
N ILE A 187 -12.80 -17.57 -17.95
CA ILE A 187 -14.05 -16.83 -18.05
C ILE A 187 -14.20 -15.93 -16.82
N CYS A 188 -14.30 -14.63 -17.08
CA CYS A 188 -14.44 -13.59 -16.08
C CYS A 188 -15.86 -13.02 -16.13
N VAL A 189 -16.41 -12.71 -14.96
CA VAL A 189 -17.69 -12.01 -14.84
C VAL A 189 -17.50 -10.72 -14.05
N LYS A 190 -17.96 -9.62 -14.63
CA LYS A 190 -18.00 -8.29 -14.03
C LYS A 190 -19.45 -7.87 -13.80
N GLN A 191 -19.83 -7.64 -12.55
CA GLN A 191 -21.16 -7.14 -12.19
C GLN A 191 -21.15 -5.63 -12.01
N LYS A 192 -22.07 -4.94 -12.68
CA LYS A 192 -22.28 -3.50 -12.52
C LYS A 192 -22.84 -3.15 -11.14
N ALA A 193 -22.47 -1.99 -10.60
CA ALA A 193 -22.97 -1.44 -9.35
C ALA A 193 -24.50 -1.40 -9.26
N SER A 194 -25.18 -1.14 -10.38
CA SER A 194 -26.65 -1.08 -10.48
C SER A 194 -27.35 -2.45 -10.50
N SER A 195 -26.60 -3.55 -10.59
CA SER A 195 -27.18 -4.88 -10.63
C SER A 195 -27.66 -5.36 -9.25
N THR A 196 -28.85 -5.94 -9.23
CA THR A 196 -29.49 -6.49 -8.02
C THR A 196 -29.17 -7.97 -7.77
N ILE A 197 -28.45 -8.62 -8.68
CA ILE A 197 -28.06 -10.04 -8.57
C ILE A 197 -27.24 -10.24 -7.30
N SER A 198 -27.60 -11.24 -6.52
CA SER A 198 -26.87 -11.60 -5.30
C SER A 198 -25.53 -12.26 -5.60
N SER A 199 -24.59 -12.23 -4.66
CA SER A 199 -23.29 -12.89 -4.84
C SER A 199 -23.42 -14.41 -4.99
N ALA A 200 -24.44 -15.03 -4.37
CA ALA A 200 -24.71 -16.46 -4.50
C ALA A 200 -25.20 -16.83 -5.91
N GLU A 201 -26.13 -16.04 -6.47
CA GLU A 201 -26.59 -16.23 -7.85
C GLU A 201 -25.47 -15.97 -8.86
N LEU A 202 -24.64 -14.95 -8.64
CA LEU A 202 -23.48 -14.67 -9.47
C LEU A 202 -22.46 -15.82 -9.44
N ARG A 203 -22.24 -16.42 -8.27
CA ARG A 203 -21.38 -17.60 -8.11
C ARG A 203 -21.92 -18.80 -8.88
N GLY A 204 -23.21 -19.12 -8.71
CA GLY A 204 -23.84 -20.20 -9.47
C GLY A 204 -23.80 -19.96 -10.98
N TYR A 205 -23.96 -18.70 -11.41
CA TYR A 205 -23.82 -18.35 -12.82
C TYR A 205 -22.40 -18.55 -13.34
N LEU A 206 -21.36 -18.19 -12.57
CA LEU A 206 -19.97 -18.48 -12.93
C LEU A 206 -19.70 -19.99 -12.99
N ASP A 207 -20.29 -20.78 -12.09
CA ASP A 207 -20.19 -22.24 -12.11
C ASP A 207 -20.75 -22.83 -13.41
N ASP A 208 -21.96 -22.44 -13.79
CA ASP A 208 -22.61 -22.86 -15.05
C ASP A 208 -21.77 -22.48 -16.27
N LEU A 209 -21.22 -21.25 -16.28
CA LEU A 209 -20.36 -20.76 -17.36
C LEU A 209 -19.08 -21.57 -17.49
N GLY A 210 -18.38 -21.79 -16.37
CA GLY A 210 -17.13 -22.56 -16.35
C GLY A 210 -17.35 -24.01 -16.76
N ASP A 211 -18.41 -24.66 -16.29
CA ASP A 211 -18.70 -26.05 -16.64
C ASP A 211 -19.10 -26.20 -18.11
N SER A 212 -19.82 -25.23 -18.67
CA SER A 212 -20.10 -25.18 -20.10
C SER A 212 -18.84 -25.00 -20.94
N LEU A 213 -17.98 -24.03 -20.58
CA LEU A 213 -16.78 -23.69 -21.35
C LEU A 213 -15.74 -24.82 -21.31
N PHE A 214 -15.48 -25.38 -20.12
CA PHE A 214 -14.39 -26.32 -19.89
C PHE A 214 -14.75 -27.79 -20.08
N SER A 215 -16.03 -28.13 -20.28
CA SER A 215 -16.44 -29.49 -20.66
C SER A 215 -16.56 -29.68 -22.18
N ASP A 216 -16.15 -28.69 -22.98
CA ASP A 216 -16.43 -28.58 -24.42
C ASP A 216 -17.91 -28.85 -24.75
N GLY A 217 -18.79 -28.53 -23.80
CA GLY A 217 -20.22 -28.52 -24.06
C GLY A 217 -20.46 -27.54 -25.19
N ARG A 218 -21.41 -27.85 -26.10
CA ARG A 218 -21.79 -26.95 -27.20
C ARG A 218 -21.83 -25.53 -26.66
N SER A 219 -20.93 -24.65 -27.12
CA SER A 219 -20.95 -23.23 -26.79
C SER A 219 -22.40 -22.80 -26.94
N PRO A 220 -23.11 -22.47 -25.85
CA PRO A 220 -24.32 -21.73 -26.08
C PRO A 220 -23.76 -20.43 -26.65
N SER A 221 -24.35 -19.94 -27.73
CA SER A 221 -24.51 -18.51 -27.91
C SER A 221 -25.13 -17.96 -26.60
N LEU A 222 -24.31 -17.79 -25.56
CA LEU A 222 -24.68 -17.42 -24.19
C LEU A 222 -25.18 -15.97 -24.13
N ILE A 223 -24.98 -15.23 -25.23
CA ILE A 223 -25.59 -13.93 -25.48
C ILE A 223 -27.05 -14.07 -25.96
N GLU A 224 -27.46 -15.20 -26.56
CA GLU A 224 -28.80 -15.36 -27.18
C GLU A 224 -29.77 -16.26 -26.40
N ARG A 225 -29.31 -17.20 -25.57
CA ARG A 225 -30.24 -18.14 -24.90
C ARG A 225 -30.82 -17.69 -23.56
N LYS A 226 -30.40 -16.56 -22.99
CA LYS A 226 -31.02 -15.98 -21.78
C LYS A 226 -31.32 -14.48 -21.85
N THR A 227 -31.25 -13.86 -23.02
CA THR A 227 -31.90 -12.56 -23.28
C THR A 227 -33.44 -12.68 -23.35
N ARG A 228 -34.01 -13.88 -23.20
CA ARG A 228 -35.45 -14.10 -23.03
C ARG A 228 -35.96 -14.07 -21.58
N ASP A 229 -35.06 -14.17 -20.59
CA ASP A 229 -35.41 -13.96 -19.18
C ASP A 229 -34.67 -12.71 -18.71
N GLY A 230 -35.38 -11.63 -18.39
CA GLY A 230 -34.82 -10.31 -18.02
C GLY A 230 -33.95 -10.26 -16.75
N LYS A 231 -33.36 -11.37 -16.30
CA LYS A 231 -32.61 -11.58 -15.05
C LYS A 231 -31.11 -11.27 -15.12
N GLN A 232 -30.51 -11.12 -16.31
CA GLN A 232 -29.05 -10.85 -16.46
C GLN A 232 -28.69 -9.38 -16.73
N LYS A 233 -29.60 -8.44 -16.43
CA LYS A 233 -29.29 -7.01 -16.56
C LYS A 233 -28.12 -6.63 -15.62
N GLY A 234 -27.02 -6.19 -16.22
CA GLY A 234 -25.87 -5.64 -15.50
C GLY A 234 -24.72 -6.61 -15.24
N LEU A 235 -24.65 -7.76 -15.92
CA LEU A 235 -23.44 -8.59 -15.97
C LEU A 235 -22.71 -8.43 -17.30
N THR A 236 -21.39 -8.45 -17.25
CA THR A 236 -20.50 -8.53 -18.42
C THR A 236 -19.66 -9.80 -18.27
N VAL A 237 -19.70 -10.66 -19.29
CA VAL A 237 -18.91 -11.89 -19.35
C VAL A 237 -17.77 -11.68 -20.33
N ILE A 238 -16.57 -12.07 -19.94
CA ILE A 238 -15.33 -11.81 -20.68
C ILE A 238 -14.55 -13.12 -20.75
N GLU A 239 -14.27 -13.59 -21.96
CA GLU A 239 -13.40 -14.74 -22.19
C GLU A 239 -11.97 -14.25 -22.44
N CYS A 240 -11.02 -14.77 -21.66
CA CYS A 240 -9.62 -14.35 -21.68
C CYS A 240 -8.72 -15.55 -21.95
N LYS A 241 -8.28 -15.70 -23.21
CA LYS A 241 -7.25 -16.68 -23.59
C LYS A 241 -5.89 -16.01 -23.80
N ARG A 242 -4.81 -16.69 -23.39
CA ARG A 242 -3.42 -16.29 -23.64
C ARG A 242 -2.54 -17.53 -23.75
N GLY A 243 -1.60 -17.54 -24.69
CA GLY A 243 -0.89 -18.77 -25.07
C GLY A 243 -1.84 -19.81 -25.70
N GLY A 244 -1.26 -20.73 -26.47
CA GLY A 244 -2.01 -21.60 -27.38
C GLY A 244 -2.61 -20.82 -28.55
N ASP A 245 -3.52 -21.46 -29.28
CA ASP A 245 -4.37 -20.82 -30.27
C ASP A 245 -5.54 -20.13 -29.56
N VAL A 246 -5.41 -18.82 -29.36
CA VAL A 246 -6.42 -18.00 -28.68
C VAL A 246 -7.74 -17.89 -29.45
N PHE A 247 -7.78 -18.32 -30.71
CA PHE A 247 -9.00 -18.34 -31.54
C PHE A 247 -9.70 -19.70 -31.54
N SER A 248 -9.16 -20.69 -30.81
CA SER A 248 -9.78 -22.00 -30.68
C SER A 248 -11.20 -21.89 -30.10
N ASP A 249 -12.13 -22.59 -30.75
CA ASP A 249 -13.56 -22.63 -30.43
C ASP A 249 -13.91 -23.52 -29.22
N SER A 250 -12.93 -24.22 -28.65
CA SER A 250 -13.11 -25.16 -27.55
C SER A 250 -11.89 -25.18 -26.61
N HIS A 251 -12.13 -25.49 -25.33
CA HIS A 251 -11.07 -25.63 -24.34
C HIS A 251 -10.12 -26.77 -24.67
N SER A 252 -10.62 -27.95 -25.06
CA SER A 252 -9.76 -29.09 -25.41
C SER A 252 -8.86 -28.79 -26.60
N LYS A 253 -9.38 -28.15 -27.65
CA LYS A 253 -8.57 -27.76 -28.82
C LYS A 253 -7.49 -26.76 -28.42
N TRP A 254 -7.87 -25.72 -27.67
CA TRP A 254 -6.92 -24.76 -27.12
C TRP A 254 -5.81 -25.47 -26.32
N LEU A 255 -6.19 -26.40 -25.43
CA LEU A 255 -5.27 -27.12 -24.55
C LEU A 255 -4.21 -27.93 -25.31
N GLN A 256 -4.56 -28.51 -26.46
CA GLN A 256 -3.60 -29.24 -27.31
C GLN A 256 -2.54 -28.32 -27.93
N THR A 257 -2.88 -27.04 -28.15
CA THR A 257 -1.98 -26.06 -28.78
C THR A 257 -1.06 -25.34 -27.80
N VAL A 258 -1.33 -25.40 -26.48
CA VAL A 258 -0.50 -24.71 -25.46
C VAL A 258 0.95 -25.17 -25.50
N GLY A 259 1.20 -26.46 -25.78
CA GLY A 259 2.56 -27.00 -25.87
C GLY A 259 3.37 -26.44 -27.04
N SER A 260 2.73 -26.23 -28.19
CA SER A 260 3.38 -25.76 -29.42
C SER A 260 3.42 -24.24 -29.57
N ASN A 261 2.49 -23.52 -28.93
CA ASN A 261 2.42 -22.06 -28.99
C ASN A 261 2.30 -21.41 -27.59
N PRO A 262 3.23 -21.67 -26.65
CA PRO A 262 3.10 -21.08 -25.33
C PRO A 262 3.42 -19.59 -25.31
N GLU A 263 2.88 -18.88 -24.33
CA GLU A 263 3.14 -17.46 -24.07
C GLU A 263 3.49 -17.25 -22.60
N ALA A 264 4.17 -16.15 -22.29
CA ALA A 264 4.42 -15.75 -20.92
C ALA A 264 3.11 -15.22 -20.29
N MET A 265 2.53 -15.99 -19.37
CA MET A 265 1.16 -15.76 -18.89
C MET A 265 1.07 -14.96 -17.59
N LEU A 266 2.03 -15.15 -16.68
CA LEU A 266 2.07 -14.51 -15.36
C LEU A 266 3.50 -14.12 -15.02
N PHE A 267 3.70 -12.92 -14.46
CA PHE A 267 5.01 -12.44 -14.03
C PHE A 267 5.09 -12.36 -12.51
N LYS A 268 6.20 -12.84 -11.94
CA LYS A 268 6.62 -12.46 -10.59
C LYS A 268 7.45 -11.19 -10.69
N GLN A 269 7.09 -10.21 -9.87
CA GLN A 269 7.71 -8.91 -9.92
C GLN A 269 8.33 -8.57 -8.57
N ALA A 270 9.53 -7.99 -8.62
CA ALA A 270 10.14 -7.39 -7.45
C ALA A 270 10.21 -5.89 -7.66
N CYS A 271 9.78 -5.12 -6.66
CA CYS A 271 10.19 -3.74 -6.59
C CYS A 271 11.69 -3.72 -6.25
N SER A 272 12.50 -3.04 -7.06
CA SER A 272 13.95 -2.93 -6.84
C SER A 272 14.19 -2.43 -5.41
N ARG A 273 15.06 -3.01 -4.57
CA ARG A 273 15.24 -2.47 -3.20
C ARG A 273 15.70 -1.01 -3.14
N ARG A 274 16.39 -0.50 -4.17
CA ARG A 274 16.72 0.93 -4.29
C ARG A 274 15.55 1.74 -4.82
N LEU A 275 14.76 1.20 -5.76
CA LEU A 275 13.55 1.86 -6.22
C LEU A 275 12.47 1.83 -5.16
N ALA A 276 12.23 0.70 -4.53
CA ALA A 276 11.52 0.54 -3.28
C ALA A 276 12.16 1.40 -2.20
N MET A 277 13.47 1.63 -2.05
CA MET A 277 13.97 2.62 -1.08
C MET A 277 13.70 4.05 -1.52
N PHE A 278 13.59 4.37 -2.82
CA PHE A 278 13.32 5.73 -3.30
C PHE A 278 11.83 6.04 -3.38
N LEU A 279 11.05 5.19 -4.04
CA LEU A 279 9.60 5.08 -3.91
C LEU A 279 9.20 4.84 -2.47
N ARG A 280 10.00 4.19 -1.61
CA ARG A 280 9.79 4.22 -0.15
C ARG A 280 10.28 5.53 0.44
N VAL A 281 11.39 6.15 0.06
CA VAL A 281 11.64 7.55 0.46
C VAL A 281 10.47 8.48 0.05
N SER A 282 9.56 8.00 -0.80
CA SER A 282 8.24 8.57 -1.15
C SER A 282 6.99 7.78 -0.72
N SER A 283 7.11 6.65 -0.01
CA SER A 283 6.01 5.79 0.48
C SER A 283 6.31 4.92 1.72
N SER A 284 7.57 4.66 2.05
CA SER A 284 8.14 4.45 3.40
C SER A 284 9.35 5.37 3.60
N GLU A 285 9.08 6.63 3.91
CA GLU A 285 9.84 7.23 4.99
C GLU A 285 10.04 6.11 6.00
N THR A 286 11.29 5.74 6.29
CA THR A 286 11.55 4.75 7.32
C THR A 286 10.70 5.19 8.50
N MET A 287 9.64 4.45 8.84
CA MET A 287 8.76 4.78 9.96
C MET A 287 9.66 4.70 11.19
N GLY A 288 10.36 5.80 11.47
CA GLY A 288 11.10 6.00 12.67
C GLY A 288 10.04 6.26 13.69
N THR A 289 9.57 5.19 14.32
CA THR A 289 8.85 5.31 15.58
C THR A 289 9.87 5.75 16.62
N PHE A 290 10.16 7.05 16.67
CA PHE A 290 10.92 7.62 17.77
C PHE A 290 9.93 7.97 18.88
N ILE A 291 9.96 7.17 19.96
CA ILE A 291 9.23 7.50 21.18
C ILE A 291 9.90 8.72 21.82
N LEU A 292 9.38 9.90 21.51
CA LEU A 292 9.71 11.11 22.23
C LEU A 292 8.68 11.31 23.34
N ARG A 293 9.17 11.23 24.58
CA ARG A 293 8.38 11.11 25.81
C ARG A 293 7.83 12.47 26.22
N ALA A 294 6.51 12.66 26.13
CA ALA A 294 5.83 13.78 26.79
C ALA A 294 5.30 13.33 28.16
N THR A 295 5.92 13.77 29.25
CA THR A 295 5.41 13.53 30.61
C THR A 295 4.66 14.75 31.12
N SER A 296 3.37 14.60 31.45
CA SER A 296 2.70 15.52 32.39
C SER A 296 2.79 14.95 33.81
N GLU A 297 3.79 15.38 34.59
CA GLU A 297 3.81 15.12 36.03
C GLU A 297 3.13 16.26 36.77
N ALA A 298 1.87 16.06 37.15
CA ALA A 298 1.25 16.86 38.19
C ALA A 298 1.83 16.42 39.55
N SER A 299 2.96 17.01 39.93
CA SER A 299 3.53 16.84 41.27
C SER A 299 2.66 17.59 42.29
N LYS A 300 2.32 16.93 43.40
CA LYS A 300 1.76 17.56 44.61
C LYS A 300 2.80 18.38 45.39
N LYS A 301 4.01 18.58 44.85
CA LYS A 301 5.08 19.34 45.47
C LYS A 301 5.52 20.47 44.54
N LYS A 302 5.77 21.61 45.17
CA LYS A 302 6.03 22.94 44.61
C LYS A 302 7.43 23.01 43.98
N ASP A 303 7.70 22.22 42.95
CA ASP A 303 8.89 22.32 42.12
C ASP A 303 8.47 22.25 40.64
N TYR A 304 8.91 23.23 39.85
CA TYR A 304 8.57 23.43 38.44
C TYR A 304 9.16 22.29 37.61
N VAL A 305 8.37 21.27 37.27
CA VAL A 305 8.77 20.18 36.36
C VAL A 305 8.43 20.61 34.91
N PRO A 306 9.40 20.64 33.97
CA PRO A 306 9.13 21.03 32.59
C PRO A 306 8.13 20.08 31.93
N SER A 307 7.12 20.62 31.26
CA SER A 307 6.24 19.86 30.38
C SER A 307 7.08 19.45 29.16
N ALA A 308 7.42 18.17 29.03
CA ALA A 308 8.24 17.70 27.90
C ALA A 308 7.47 17.89 26.57
N SER A 309 8.05 18.63 25.63
CA SER A 309 7.55 18.82 24.26
C SER A 309 8.08 17.73 23.33
N VAL A 310 7.29 17.33 22.33
CA VAL A 310 7.74 16.44 21.26
C VAL A 310 8.12 17.28 20.05
N LEU A 311 9.40 17.28 19.69
CA LEU A 311 9.96 17.92 18.51
C LEU A 311 10.31 16.84 17.50
N SER A 312 9.97 17.01 16.23
CA SER A 312 10.32 16.06 15.18
C SER A 312 11.65 16.37 14.48
N ASP A 313 12.50 17.23 15.06
CA ASP A 313 13.68 17.81 14.40
C ASP A 313 13.32 18.44 13.04
N ASP A 314 12.28 19.29 13.04
CA ASP A 314 11.66 19.96 11.87
C ASP A 314 10.97 19.05 10.84
N LYS A 315 10.84 17.74 11.10
CA LYS A 315 10.20 16.81 10.16
C LYS A 315 8.67 16.94 10.17
N PRO A 316 8.00 17.02 9.01
CA PRO A 316 6.55 17.14 8.97
C PRO A 316 5.82 15.99 9.67
N VAL A 317 4.80 16.32 10.46
CA VAL A 317 3.96 15.34 11.16
C VAL A 317 2.90 14.76 10.22
N THR A 318 2.69 13.44 10.25
CA THR A 318 1.70 12.70 9.44
C THR A 318 0.64 12.00 10.28
N GLY A 319 0.85 11.94 11.59
CA GLY A 319 -0.10 11.30 12.49
C GLY A 319 0.14 11.68 13.94
N LEU A 320 -0.92 11.59 14.74
CA LEU A 320 -0.89 11.83 16.16
C LEU A 320 -1.69 10.75 16.89
N ARG A 321 -1.24 10.37 18.08
CA ARG A 321 -1.89 9.33 18.89
C ARG A 321 -1.73 9.60 20.38
N LEU A 322 -2.78 9.39 21.16
CA LEU A 322 -2.72 9.41 22.62
C LEU A 322 -2.38 8.02 23.16
N PHE A 323 -1.64 7.96 24.26
CA PHE A 323 -1.37 6.70 24.95
C PHE A 323 -1.16 6.88 26.46
N LEU A 324 -1.24 5.78 27.19
CA LEU A 324 -1.07 5.72 28.63
C LEU A 324 0.27 5.04 28.97
N GLU A 325 1.11 5.72 29.74
CA GLU A 325 2.50 5.35 29.96
C GLU A 325 2.86 5.19 31.46
N GLY A 326 4.04 4.64 31.72
CA GLY A 326 4.61 4.42 33.06
C GLY A 326 4.22 3.08 33.69
N LYS A 327 4.90 2.70 34.79
CA LYS A 327 4.72 1.39 35.47
C LYS A 327 3.27 1.07 35.88
N LYS A 328 2.41 2.08 35.94
CA LYS A 328 0.98 1.97 36.32
C LYS A 328 0.02 2.34 35.18
N CYS A 329 0.51 2.57 33.96
CA CYS A 329 -0.25 3.04 32.79
C CYS A 329 -1.20 4.21 33.11
N ASN A 330 -0.70 5.19 33.87
CA ASN A 330 -1.52 6.25 34.45
C ASN A 330 -1.04 7.65 34.10
N ARG A 331 -0.09 7.77 33.15
CA ARG A 331 0.39 9.05 32.62
C ARG A 331 -0.10 9.17 31.18
N LEU A 332 -0.81 10.25 30.88
CA LEU A 332 -1.23 10.53 29.51
C LEU A 332 -0.04 11.12 28.75
N ALA A 333 0.19 10.60 27.55
CA ALA A 333 1.24 11.06 26.67
C ALA A 333 0.75 11.01 25.21
N MET A 334 1.52 11.63 24.32
CA MET A 334 1.18 11.78 22.92
C MET A 334 2.35 11.34 22.05
N HIS A 335 2.05 10.54 21.05
CA HIS A 335 2.98 10.06 20.05
C HIS A 335 2.79 10.89 18.78
N VAL A 336 3.91 11.29 18.18
CA VAL A 336 3.95 12.05 16.95
C VAL A 336 4.57 11.17 15.89
N GLN A 337 3.80 10.86 14.86
CA GLN A 337 4.32 10.22 13.65
C GLN A 337 4.74 11.31 12.68
N HIS A 338 5.95 11.23 12.15
CA HIS A 338 6.52 12.23 11.26
C HIS A 338 7.27 11.58 10.09
N LEU A 339 7.59 12.37 9.08
CA LEU A 339 8.42 11.92 7.96
C LEU A 339 9.82 11.53 8.44
N SER A 340 10.47 10.53 7.84
CA SER A 340 11.81 10.11 8.25
C SER A 340 12.89 11.13 7.88
N SER A 341 12.64 11.86 6.80
CA SER A 341 13.48 12.88 6.17
C SER A 341 12.58 13.97 5.59
N LEU A 342 13.03 15.24 5.61
CA LEU A 342 12.37 16.27 4.83
C LEU A 342 12.63 16.03 3.33
N PRO A 343 11.62 16.14 2.45
CA PRO A 343 11.85 16.26 1.01
C PRO A 343 12.78 17.44 0.72
N ASP A 344 13.77 17.26 -0.16
CA ASP A 344 14.75 18.32 -0.46
C ASP A 344 14.08 19.57 -1.08
N THR A 345 12.92 19.42 -1.71
CA THR A 345 12.05 20.52 -2.18
C THR A 345 11.61 21.46 -1.05
N MET A 346 11.58 20.98 0.20
CA MET A 346 11.29 21.78 1.40
C MET A 346 12.55 22.41 2.02
N THR A 347 13.74 22.07 1.53
CA THR A 347 15.03 22.60 2.01
C THR A 347 15.73 23.53 1.01
N GLU A 348 15.33 23.56 -0.26
CA GLU A 348 15.91 24.47 -1.26
C GLU A 348 15.51 25.92 -1.00
N THR A 349 16.33 26.64 -0.23
CA THR A 349 16.39 28.10 -0.29
C THR A 349 17.06 28.50 -1.62
N PRO A 350 16.48 29.43 -2.40
CA PRO A 350 17.12 29.92 -3.63
C PRO A 350 18.55 30.41 -3.34
N PRO A 351 19.51 30.17 -4.26
CA PRO A 351 20.94 30.46 -4.04
C PRO A 351 21.28 31.93 -3.78
N ASN A 352 20.31 32.85 -3.93
CA ASN A 352 20.45 34.29 -3.69
C ASN A 352 19.62 34.81 -2.50
N SER A 353 19.02 33.95 -1.67
CA SER A 353 18.20 34.39 -0.54
C SER A 353 19.01 34.41 0.77
N THR A 354 19.21 35.59 1.35
CA THR A 354 19.72 35.79 2.72
C THR A 354 18.67 35.48 3.79
N ILE A 355 17.65 34.68 3.47
CA ILE A 355 16.53 34.39 4.37
C ILE A 355 16.98 33.32 5.37
N SER A 356 17.35 33.77 6.57
CA SER A 356 17.47 32.89 7.73
C SER A 356 16.11 32.21 7.98
N ARG A 357 16.08 30.87 7.98
CA ARG A 357 14.89 30.07 8.26
C ARG A 357 14.33 30.49 9.63
N ARG A 358 13.16 31.13 9.64
CA ARG A 358 12.57 31.64 10.89
C ARG A 358 12.25 30.48 11.84
N PRO A 359 12.37 30.69 13.17
CA PRO A 359 12.20 29.62 14.14
C PRO A 359 10.76 29.10 14.16
N PRO A 360 10.56 27.77 14.36
CA PRO A 360 9.24 27.18 14.57
C PRO A 360 8.46 27.86 15.70
N ARG A 361 7.13 27.95 15.57
CA ARG A 361 6.24 28.66 16.50
C ARG A 361 5.25 27.71 17.17
N TRP A 362 5.25 27.68 18.50
CA TRP A 362 4.23 26.98 19.27
C TRP A 362 2.91 27.74 19.20
N ARG A 363 1.81 27.01 19.11
CA ARG A 363 0.46 27.53 19.36
C ARG A 363 -0.37 26.48 20.06
N GLY A 364 -1.19 26.93 21.00
CA GLY A 364 -1.92 26.03 21.89
C GLY A 364 -3.24 26.59 22.35
N THR A 365 -4.09 25.70 22.85
CA THR A 365 -5.41 26.11 23.37
C THR A 365 -5.34 26.91 24.68
N ASP A 366 -4.16 27.03 25.28
CA ASP A 366 -3.95 27.74 26.54
C ASP A 366 -3.51 29.21 26.39
N GLU A 367 -3.25 29.64 25.15
CA GLU A 367 -2.88 31.02 24.78
C GLU A 367 -4.10 31.95 24.60
N TYR A 368 -5.32 31.38 24.52
CA TYR A 368 -6.56 32.13 24.36
C TYR A 368 -7.32 32.26 25.68
N ASP A 369 -7.62 33.50 26.08
CA ASP A 369 -8.50 33.78 27.23
C ASP A 369 -9.96 33.34 26.99
N SER A 370 -10.36 33.17 25.73
CA SER A 370 -11.68 32.66 25.31
C SER A 370 -11.81 31.13 25.35
N SER A 371 -10.75 30.41 25.74
CA SER A 371 -10.73 28.93 25.84
C SER A 371 -11.75 28.36 26.83
N ALA A 372 -12.30 29.20 27.72
CA ALA A 372 -13.32 28.81 28.71
C ALA A 372 -14.61 28.25 28.08
N GLN A 373 -14.95 28.65 26.85
CA GLN A 373 -16.16 28.18 26.15
C GLN A 373 -16.03 26.75 25.59
N PHE A 374 -14.80 26.26 25.45
CA PHE A 374 -14.49 24.95 24.84
C PHE A 374 -14.01 23.94 25.90
N LEU A 375 -14.41 24.11 27.15
CA LEU A 375 -14.00 23.23 28.26
C LEU A 375 -15.00 22.10 28.44
N GLU A 376 -14.63 20.91 27.99
CA GLU A 376 -15.44 19.71 28.13
C GLU A 376 -15.07 18.95 29.41
N PRO A 377 -16.02 18.64 30.30
CA PRO A 377 -15.73 17.91 31.53
C PRO A 377 -15.36 16.45 31.24
N ILE A 378 -14.42 15.89 31.99
CA ILE A 378 -14.02 14.49 31.85
C ILE A 378 -14.21 13.68 33.13
N ARG A 379 -14.38 12.36 32.99
CA ARG A 379 -14.63 11.44 34.11
C ARG A 379 -13.36 10.92 34.78
N TRP A 380 -12.19 11.46 34.44
CA TRP A 380 -10.91 11.02 34.96
C TRP A 380 -10.45 11.92 36.12
N ASN A 381 -10.09 11.34 37.27
CA ASN A 381 -9.70 12.06 38.48
C ASN A 381 -8.47 12.98 38.38
N ARG A 382 -7.75 12.98 37.25
CA ARG A 382 -6.54 13.80 37.02
C ARG A 382 -6.81 15.16 36.37
N TYR A 383 -7.85 15.28 35.55
CA TYR A 383 -8.22 16.55 34.91
C TYR A 383 -9.70 16.77 35.11
N SER A 384 -10.12 17.99 35.43
CA SER A 384 -11.55 18.32 35.49
C SER A 384 -12.12 18.51 34.09
N ASN A 385 -11.34 19.10 33.19
CA ASN A 385 -11.77 19.43 31.84
C ASN A 385 -10.66 19.21 30.81
N VAL A 386 -11.08 19.05 29.56
CA VAL A 386 -10.25 19.09 28.36
C VAL A 386 -10.66 20.32 27.56
N CYS A 387 -9.69 21.07 27.04
CA CYS A 387 -9.99 22.16 26.10
C CYS A 387 -10.08 21.59 24.68
N SER A 388 -11.29 21.57 24.10
CA SER A 388 -11.58 21.05 22.76
C SER A 388 -11.48 22.09 21.65
N SER A 389 -10.91 23.27 21.97
CA SER A 389 -10.64 24.31 20.98
C SER A 389 -9.65 23.81 19.91
N VAL A 390 -9.79 24.35 18.70
CA VAL A 390 -8.96 23.99 17.55
C VAL A 390 -7.59 24.65 17.65
N VAL A 391 -6.53 23.87 17.44
CA VAL A 391 -5.15 24.35 17.28
C VAL A 391 -4.79 24.32 15.80
N GLU A 392 -4.62 25.50 15.20
CA GLU A 392 -4.14 25.71 13.82
C GLU A 392 -3.04 26.78 13.83
N HIS A 393 -2.38 27.06 12.70
CA HIS A 393 -1.40 28.15 12.58
C HIS A 393 -2.11 29.52 12.58
N ASP A 394 -1.44 30.58 13.05
CA ASP A 394 -2.02 31.93 13.04
C ASP A 394 -1.98 32.47 11.61
N PRO A 395 -3.12 32.87 11.01
CA PRO A 395 -3.13 33.47 9.68
C PRO A 395 -2.21 34.69 9.56
N ASN A 396 -2.02 35.44 10.66
CA ASN A 396 -1.15 36.61 10.66
C ASN A 396 0.33 36.26 10.47
N TRP A 397 0.72 35.00 10.72
CA TRP A 397 2.10 34.58 10.49
C TRP A 397 2.45 34.60 9.00
N LEU A 398 1.48 34.37 8.10
CA LEU A 398 1.69 34.37 6.66
C LEU A 398 1.98 35.77 6.11
N HIS A 399 1.47 36.84 6.74
CA HIS A 399 1.73 38.23 6.30
C HIS A 399 3.22 38.63 6.41
N GLY A 400 4.00 37.92 7.21
CA GLY A 400 5.44 38.15 7.36
C GLY A 400 6.31 37.23 6.50
N GLU A 401 5.74 36.27 5.79
CA GLU A 401 6.48 35.25 5.01
C GLU A 401 6.41 35.55 3.50
N PRO A 402 7.35 35.02 2.69
CA PRO A 402 7.25 35.11 1.23
C PRO A 402 5.92 34.54 0.72
N PRO A 403 5.35 35.11 -0.36
CA PRO A 403 4.15 34.56 -0.97
C PRO A 403 4.41 33.13 -1.47
N GLY A 404 3.45 32.22 -1.23
CA GLY A 404 3.50 30.85 -1.73
C GLY A 404 4.08 29.82 -0.75
N GLY A 405 3.66 29.82 0.52
CA GLY A 405 4.03 28.78 1.48
C GLY A 405 2.95 28.50 2.52
N VAL A 406 3.14 27.45 3.32
CA VAL A 406 2.15 26.97 4.31
C VAL A 406 2.82 26.65 5.64
N PHE A 407 2.05 26.70 6.73
CA PHE A 407 2.49 26.21 8.02
C PHE A 407 1.96 24.79 8.27
N ILE A 408 2.85 23.88 8.65
CA ILE A 408 2.52 22.51 9.04
C ILE A 408 2.98 22.22 10.46
N ALA A 409 2.44 21.18 11.08
CA ALA A 409 2.90 20.71 12.37
C ALA A 409 4.22 19.93 12.25
N THR A 410 5.18 20.25 13.12
CA THR A 410 6.49 19.59 13.30
C THR A 410 6.72 19.21 14.77
N GLY A 411 5.67 19.28 15.58
CA GLY A 411 5.76 18.92 16.98
C GLY A 411 4.41 19.05 17.66
N ALA A 412 4.31 18.44 18.82
CA ALA A 412 3.07 18.42 19.58
C ALA A 412 3.39 18.31 21.08
N GLN A 413 2.53 18.89 21.90
CA GLN A 413 2.68 18.90 23.36
C GLN A 413 1.32 18.85 24.03
N LEU A 414 1.22 18.07 25.11
CA LEU A 414 0.10 18.13 26.05
C LEU A 414 0.50 18.97 27.25
N LEU A 415 -0.32 19.96 27.60
CA LEU A 415 -0.10 20.84 28.73
C LEU A 415 -1.24 20.71 29.73
N SER A 416 -0.92 20.68 31.02
CA SER A 416 -1.92 20.78 32.09
C SER A 416 -1.82 22.15 32.76
N LYS A 417 -2.93 22.88 32.80
CA LYS A 417 -3.02 24.23 33.40
C LYS A 417 -4.07 24.25 34.51
N GLY A 418 -3.85 25.07 35.53
CA GLY A 418 -4.77 25.21 36.68
C GLY A 418 -4.34 24.43 37.91
N LYS A 419 -5.09 24.60 39.01
CA LYS A 419 -4.84 23.94 40.30
C LYS A 419 -5.94 22.92 40.56
N TRP A 420 -5.58 21.77 41.11
CA TRP A 420 -6.57 20.75 41.48
C TRP A 420 -7.62 21.37 42.44
N PRO A 421 -8.92 21.14 42.22
CA PRO A 421 -9.52 20.20 41.27
C PRO A 421 -9.71 20.73 39.84
N LYS A 422 -9.57 22.04 39.57
CA LYS A 422 -9.80 22.69 38.26
C LYS A 422 -8.59 22.58 37.33
N THR A 423 -8.17 21.36 37.04
CA THR A 423 -7.03 21.09 36.15
C THR A 423 -7.53 20.84 34.73
N ILE A 424 -7.03 21.61 33.77
CA ILE A 424 -7.46 21.58 32.38
C ILE A 424 -6.34 20.99 31.53
N LEU A 425 -6.68 20.06 30.64
CA LEU A 425 -5.76 19.52 29.64
C LEU A 425 -5.86 20.32 28.33
N HIS A 426 -4.72 20.75 27.82
CA HIS A 426 -4.56 21.54 26.60
C HIS A 426 -3.66 20.82 25.60
N LEU A 427 -3.91 21.08 24.32
CA LEU A 427 -3.07 20.66 23.21
C LEU A 427 -2.29 21.87 22.70
N ARG A 428 -1.00 21.67 22.41
CA ARG A 428 -0.18 22.58 21.62
C ARG A 428 0.44 21.86 20.44
N LEU A 429 0.56 22.56 19.32
CA LEU A 429 1.29 22.11 18.14
C LEU A 429 2.41 23.10 17.84
N LEU A 430 3.54 22.57 17.38
CA LEU A 430 4.64 23.36 16.86
C LEU A 430 4.48 23.48 15.36
N PHE A 431 4.48 24.71 14.85
CA PHE A 431 4.33 24.98 13.43
C PHE A 431 5.64 25.45 12.80
N THR A 432 5.96 24.86 11.65
CA THR A 432 7.10 25.27 10.81
C THR A 432 6.57 25.71 9.45
N TYR A 433 7.10 26.82 8.93
CA TYR A 433 6.77 27.32 7.60
C TYR A 433 7.51 26.51 6.53
N ILE A 434 6.78 26.14 5.48
CA ILE A 434 7.31 25.51 4.26
C ILE A 434 7.07 26.48 3.10
N PRO A 435 8.14 26.92 2.40
CA PRO A 435 8.01 27.75 1.20
C PRO A 435 7.63 26.90 -0.03
N ASN A 436 7.25 27.58 -1.12
CA ASN A 436 6.96 27.01 -2.44
C ASN A 436 5.92 25.88 -2.45
N CYS A 437 4.89 26.01 -1.60
CA CYS A 437 3.80 25.04 -1.56
C CYS A 437 2.45 25.72 -1.27
N THR A 438 1.39 25.10 -1.75
CA THR A 438 0.00 25.51 -1.50
C THR A 438 -0.81 24.33 -0.98
N ILE A 439 -1.93 24.61 -0.32
CA ILE A 439 -2.83 23.57 0.16
C ILE A 439 -3.75 23.18 -0.99
N HIS A 440 -3.61 21.96 -1.50
CA HIS A 440 -4.53 21.39 -2.49
C HIS A 440 -5.88 21.04 -1.86
N LYS A 441 -5.83 20.39 -0.70
CA LYS A 441 -7.01 19.89 0.01
C LYS A 441 -6.76 19.78 1.50
N ALA A 442 -7.75 20.09 2.33
CA ALA A 442 -7.67 19.92 3.77
C ALA A 442 -8.88 19.13 4.31
N GLU A 443 -8.64 18.17 5.20
CA GLU A 443 -9.68 17.31 5.76
C GLU A 443 -9.44 17.02 7.25
N TRP A 444 -10.53 16.87 8.01
CA TRP A 444 -10.48 16.37 9.38
C TRP A 444 -10.53 14.84 9.39
N GLY A 445 -9.67 14.21 10.19
CA GLY A 445 -9.72 12.80 10.55
C GLY A 445 -9.89 12.62 12.06
N GLY A 446 -10.62 11.57 12.46
CA GLY A 446 -10.72 11.11 13.84
C GLY A 446 -10.34 9.63 13.92
N ALA A 447 -10.26 9.10 15.15
CA ALA A 447 -10.11 7.66 15.36
C ALA A 447 -11.24 6.89 14.64
N PRO A 448 -10.95 5.75 13.98
CA PRO A 448 -11.96 4.98 13.29
C PRO A 448 -13.01 4.50 14.29
N ALA A 449 -14.24 5.03 14.19
CA ALA A 449 -15.36 4.54 14.99
C ALA A 449 -15.46 3.02 14.80
N VAL A 450 -15.57 2.27 15.90
CA VAL A 450 -15.71 0.81 15.90
C VAL A 450 -17.02 0.45 15.20
N ALA A 451 -17.00 0.41 13.87
CA ALA A 451 -17.99 -0.30 13.09
C ALA A 451 -17.88 -1.76 13.51
N HIS A 452 -18.97 -2.34 13.99
CA HIS A 452 -19.10 -3.75 14.28
C HIS A 452 -18.70 -4.56 13.04
N LYS A 453 -17.42 -4.93 12.93
CA LYS A 453 -16.96 -5.91 11.96
C LYS A 453 -17.38 -7.26 12.50
N SER A 454 -18.42 -7.82 11.89
CA SER A 454 -18.80 -9.20 12.06
C SER A 454 -17.57 -10.08 11.83
N SER A 455 -17.16 -10.77 12.89
CA SER A 455 -16.21 -11.86 12.85
C SER A 455 -16.81 -13.00 12.04
N LEU A 456 -16.48 -13.08 10.75
CA LEU A 456 -16.67 -14.29 9.96
C LEU A 456 -15.29 -14.86 9.63
N PHE A 457 -15.06 -16.05 10.17
CA PHE A 457 -13.86 -16.85 10.02
C PHE A 457 -13.47 -16.99 8.55
N THR A 458 -12.30 -16.47 8.17
CA THR A 458 -11.62 -16.85 6.92
C THR A 458 -10.42 -17.72 7.28
N ASN A 459 -10.70 -19.01 7.51
CA ASN A 459 -9.73 -20.06 7.24
C ASN A 459 -9.60 -20.17 5.71
N LEU A 460 -8.73 -19.37 5.12
CA LEU A 460 -8.26 -19.62 3.76
C LEU A 460 -7.06 -20.56 3.86
N SER A 461 -7.31 -21.82 3.51
CA SER A 461 -6.32 -22.88 3.39
C SER A 461 -5.14 -22.44 2.54
N SER A 462 -3.97 -22.37 3.15
CA SER A 462 -2.68 -22.20 2.50
C SER A 462 -2.24 -23.50 1.85
N THR A 463 -2.64 -23.73 0.59
CA THR A 463 -2.07 -24.81 -0.23
C THR A 463 -1.38 -24.24 -1.47
N PHE A 464 -0.37 -23.39 -1.30
CA PHE A 464 0.60 -23.12 -2.36
C PHE A 464 2.00 -22.93 -1.76
N THR A 465 2.68 -24.03 -1.49
CA THR A 465 4.12 -24.04 -1.21
C THR A 465 4.86 -23.93 -2.55
N PHE A 466 5.10 -22.69 -2.97
CA PHE A 466 6.19 -22.37 -3.90
C PHE A 466 7.50 -22.86 -3.23
N THR A 467 8.27 -23.73 -3.88
CA THR A 467 9.34 -24.54 -3.29
C THR A 467 10.43 -23.73 -2.56
N GLN A 468 10.29 -23.58 -1.23
CA GLN A 468 11.42 -23.52 -0.29
C GLN A 468 11.39 -24.79 0.57
N ARG A 469 12.20 -25.78 0.22
CA ARG A 469 12.62 -26.83 1.17
C ARG A 469 13.89 -26.36 1.84
N SER A 470 13.79 -25.86 3.06
CA SER A 470 14.85 -25.91 4.06
C SER A 470 14.30 -26.52 5.33
N VAL A 471 15.09 -27.42 5.91
CA VAL A 471 14.72 -28.35 6.98
C VAL A 471 14.70 -27.65 8.35
N ALA A 472 13.74 -28.06 9.18
CA ALA A 472 13.66 -28.08 10.65
C ALA A 472 13.05 -26.89 11.44
N ASN A 473 12.01 -27.28 12.19
CA ASN A 473 11.61 -26.95 13.57
C ASN A 473 10.94 -25.61 13.97
N GLU A 474 9.80 -25.81 14.66
CA GLU A 474 9.12 -25.00 15.69
C GLU A 474 8.18 -23.82 15.34
N GLY A 475 7.03 -23.84 16.04
CA GLY A 475 6.31 -22.64 16.50
C GLY A 475 5.08 -22.20 15.69
N LYS A 476 3.87 -22.66 16.06
CA LYS A 476 2.61 -22.01 15.66
C LYS A 476 2.59 -20.54 16.13
N GLN A 477 2.60 -19.57 15.22
CA GLN A 477 2.29 -18.17 15.51
C GLN A 477 0.98 -17.74 14.85
N LEU A 478 0.11 -17.08 15.63
CA LEU A 478 -1.15 -16.48 15.20
C LEU A 478 -0.90 -15.25 14.29
N PRO A 479 -1.88 -14.86 13.46
CA PRO A 479 -1.76 -13.71 12.57
C PRO A 479 -1.54 -12.42 13.37
N THR A 480 -0.36 -11.82 13.24
CA THR A 480 -0.04 -10.54 13.85
C THR A 480 -0.65 -9.43 13.00
N THR A 481 -1.80 -8.89 13.42
CA THR A 481 -2.15 -7.52 13.07
C THR A 481 -1.06 -6.63 13.66
N LEU A 482 -0.22 -6.04 12.80
CA LEU A 482 0.81 -5.06 13.17
C LEU A 482 0.11 -3.78 13.67
N ASN A 483 -0.43 -3.84 14.88
CA ASN A 483 -0.58 -2.69 15.75
C ASN A 483 0.82 -2.37 16.27
N SER A 484 1.35 -1.19 15.96
CA SER A 484 2.62 -0.65 16.49
C SER A 484 2.67 -0.51 18.02
N GLY A 485 1.65 -0.99 18.73
CA GLY A 485 1.49 -0.93 20.19
C GLY A 485 1.91 -2.20 20.96
N VAL A 486 2.47 -3.23 20.32
CA VAL A 486 2.99 -4.41 21.03
C VAL A 486 4.45 -4.63 20.67
N PHE A 487 5.35 -4.23 21.58
CA PHE A 487 6.76 -4.61 21.51
C PHE A 487 6.90 -6.12 21.77
N PRO A 488 7.56 -6.90 20.89
CA PRO A 488 7.79 -8.33 21.12
C PRO A 488 8.76 -8.60 22.30
N ASP A 489 9.57 -7.61 22.71
CA ASP A 489 10.62 -7.81 23.72
C ASP A 489 10.31 -7.23 25.11
N SER A 490 9.06 -6.80 25.37
CA SER A 490 8.67 -6.38 26.73
C SER A 490 8.03 -7.54 27.48
N PRO A 491 8.45 -7.84 28.73
CA PRO A 491 7.79 -8.86 29.54
C PRO A 491 6.30 -8.51 29.67
N PRO A 492 5.39 -9.51 29.62
CA PRO A 492 3.97 -9.30 29.51
C PRO A 492 3.46 -8.35 30.60
N VAL A 493 2.87 -7.23 30.19
CA VAL A 493 2.32 -6.24 31.12
C VAL A 493 1.19 -6.90 31.93
N PRO A 494 1.27 -6.92 33.28
CA PRO A 494 0.26 -7.59 34.09
C PRO A 494 -1.14 -7.02 33.86
N VAL A 495 -2.11 -7.92 33.69
CA VAL A 495 -3.55 -7.68 33.41
C VAL A 495 -4.26 -6.74 34.42
N ARG A 496 -3.60 -6.34 35.52
CA ARG A 496 -4.16 -5.48 36.57
C ARG A 496 -4.23 -3.97 36.24
N TYR A 497 -3.68 -3.48 35.13
CA TYR A 497 -3.62 -2.02 34.84
C TYR A 497 -4.52 -1.51 33.69
N MET A 498 -5.42 -2.33 33.14
CA MET A 498 -6.37 -1.97 32.07
C MET A 498 -7.49 -0.97 32.47
N LYS A 499 -7.57 -0.54 33.74
CA LYS A 499 -8.68 0.30 34.25
C LYS A 499 -8.73 1.72 33.69
N LEU A 500 -7.65 2.24 33.08
CA LEU A 500 -7.56 3.63 32.60
C LEU A 500 -7.78 3.79 31.08
N HIS A 501 -7.70 2.72 30.28
CA HIS A 501 -8.04 2.76 28.85
C HIS A 501 -9.50 3.12 28.59
N LYS A 502 -10.37 2.98 29.59
CA LYS A 502 -11.77 3.44 29.50
C LYS A 502 -11.93 4.97 29.47
N PHE A 503 -10.86 5.73 29.70
CA PHE A 503 -10.87 7.20 29.72
C PHE A 503 -10.09 7.84 28.57
N VAL A 504 -9.34 7.07 27.78
CA VAL A 504 -8.49 7.59 26.71
C VAL A 504 -8.67 6.72 25.48
N ASP A 505 -8.98 7.33 24.36
CA ASP A 505 -8.90 6.69 23.06
C ASP A 505 -7.44 6.64 22.63
N THR A 506 -6.95 5.42 22.43
CA THR A 506 -5.56 5.16 22.05
C THR A 506 -5.42 4.79 20.58
N ASP A 507 -6.45 4.99 19.77
CA ASP A 507 -6.37 4.73 18.34
C ASP A 507 -5.51 5.79 17.64
N GLU A 508 -4.77 5.34 16.63
CA GLU A 508 -3.87 6.21 15.87
C GLU A 508 -4.66 7.00 14.82
N VAL A 509 -4.49 8.32 14.81
CA VAL A 509 -5.07 9.19 13.79
C VAL A 509 -3.95 9.58 12.84
N VAL A 510 -3.84 8.84 11.74
CA VAL A 510 -2.80 8.97 10.72
C VAL A 510 -3.41 9.12 9.35
N ARG A 511 -2.78 9.94 8.50
CA ARG A 511 -2.91 9.84 7.06
C ARG A 511 -1.53 9.89 6.43
N GLY A 512 -1.27 8.97 5.50
CA GLY A 512 0.06 8.79 4.95
C GLY A 512 0.06 8.48 3.45
N PRO A 513 1.19 7.99 2.92
CA PRO A 513 1.33 7.63 1.50
C PRO A 513 0.35 6.54 1.02
N HIS A 514 -0.23 5.78 1.94
CA HIS A 514 -1.24 4.77 1.65
C HIS A 514 -2.65 5.35 1.46
N ASP A 515 -2.86 6.63 1.84
CA ASP A 515 -4.12 7.35 1.72
C ASP A 515 -4.11 8.22 0.46
N SER A 516 -4.72 7.74 -0.62
CA SER A 516 -4.82 8.44 -1.90
C SER A 516 -5.44 9.84 -1.73
N PRO A 517 -4.90 10.90 -2.36
CA PRO A 517 -3.83 10.92 -3.38
C PRO A 517 -2.37 10.92 -2.86
N GLY A 518 -2.12 10.70 -1.57
CA GLY A 518 -0.78 10.53 -0.98
C GLY A 518 -0.06 11.85 -0.61
N HIS A 519 0.65 11.87 0.52
CA HIS A 519 1.32 13.02 1.18
C HIS A 519 0.39 13.97 1.98
N TRP A 520 -0.35 13.40 2.93
CA TRP A 520 -1.09 14.17 3.91
C TRP A 520 -0.20 14.57 5.10
N LEU A 521 -0.20 15.86 5.45
CA LEU A 521 0.54 16.41 6.57
C LEU A 521 -0.41 17.02 7.60
N VAL A 522 -0.06 16.92 8.88
CA VAL A 522 -0.83 17.54 9.95
C VAL A 522 -0.67 19.05 9.88
N MET A 523 -1.80 19.75 9.77
CA MET A 523 -1.88 21.22 9.74
C MET A 523 -2.64 21.79 10.95
N GLY A 524 -3.21 20.92 11.79
CA GLY A 524 -3.94 21.31 12.97
C GLY A 524 -4.50 20.10 13.73
N GLY A 525 -5.09 20.35 14.88
CA GLY A 525 -5.69 19.30 15.70
C GLY A 525 -6.49 19.85 16.87
N ARG A 526 -7.28 18.98 17.50
CA ARG A 526 -8.00 19.29 18.74
C ARG A 526 -8.19 18.03 19.57
N LEU A 527 -8.27 18.21 20.88
CA LEU A 527 -8.77 17.17 21.77
C LEU A 527 -10.29 17.10 21.66
N VAL A 528 -10.86 15.92 21.84
CA VAL A 528 -12.31 15.70 21.85
C VAL A 528 -12.71 14.81 23.01
N THR A 529 -13.94 14.96 23.50
CA THR A 529 -14.57 13.99 24.38
C THR A 529 -15.64 13.20 23.64
N ASP A 530 -15.38 11.91 23.37
CA ASP A 530 -16.36 11.01 22.76
C ASP A 530 -16.61 9.81 23.69
N GLY A 531 -17.89 9.53 23.98
CA GLY A 531 -18.29 8.49 24.94
C GLY A 531 -17.68 8.66 26.35
N GLY A 532 -17.23 9.87 26.72
CA GLY A 532 -16.53 10.15 27.98
C GLY A 532 -15.04 9.78 28.00
N LYS A 533 -14.46 9.42 26.85
CA LYS A 533 -13.01 9.23 26.64
C LYS A 533 -12.39 10.49 26.04
N ILE A 534 -11.13 10.74 26.38
CA ILE A 534 -10.30 11.75 25.72
C ILE A 534 -9.78 11.16 24.41
N GLY A 535 -10.12 11.76 23.29
CA GLY A 535 -9.64 11.40 21.95
C GLY A 535 -8.98 12.58 21.24
N LEU A 536 -8.62 12.35 19.97
CA LEU A 536 -7.95 13.34 19.13
C LEU A 536 -8.62 13.41 17.76
N HIS A 537 -8.89 14.63 17.28
CA HIS A 537 -9.18 14.89 15.88
C HIS A 537 -8.02 15.67 15.28
N VAL A 538 -7.58 15.27 14.09
CA VAL A 538 -6.41 15.83 13.41
C VAL A 538 -6.86 16.38 12.06
N LYS A 539 -6.40 17.58 11.72
CA LYS A 539 -6.61 18.19 10.42
C LYS A 539 -5.40 17.91 9.56
N PHE A 540 -5.64 17.31 8.39
CA PHE A 540 -4.62 16.96 7.42
C PHE A 540 -4.74 17.85 6.20
N ALA A 541 -3.61 18.31 5.67
CA ALA A 541 -3.49 18.97 4.38
C ALA A 541 -2.74 18.08 3.38
N LEU A 542 -3.26 18.02 2.17
CA LEU A 542 -2.53 17.62 0.98
C LEU A 542 -1.88 18.88 0.39
N LEU A 543 -0.57 18.84 0.17
CA LEU A 543 0.18 19.97 -0.37
C LEU A 543 0.50 19.78 -1.85
N ASP A 544 0.37 20.86 -2.63
CA ASP A 544 0.94 20.99 -3.97
C ASP A 544 2.27 21.75 -3.85
N PHE A 545 3.35 21.16 -4.37
CA PHE A 545 4.65 21.82 -4.44
C PHE A 545 4.79 22.48 -5.82
N ALA A 546 5.20 23.75 -5.83
CA ALA A 546 5.32 24.58 -7.03
C ALA A 546 6.62 24.32 -7.80
#